data_AF-A0A8J5Y1X5-F1
#
_entry.id   AF-A0A8J5Y1X5-F1
#
_cell.length_a   1.000
_cell.length_b   1.000
_cell.length_c   1.000
_cell.angle_alpha   90.00
_cell.angle_beta   90.00
_cell.angle_gamma   90.00
#
_symmetry.space_group_name_H-M   'P 1'
#
loop_
_entity.id
_entity.type
_entity.pdbx_description
1 polymer ?
#
loop_
_entity_poly.entity_id
_entity_poly.type
_entity_poly.pdbx_seq_one_letter_code
_entity_poly.pdbx_strand_id
1 'polypeptide(L)'
;MGTHILLRPRVGAKALRALAGARNAATISRSEELWEAYVLLNLRGDEDLAKVKRNYHVAAVRWHPDRAGGSKERFQRIKAAYEFIRDERLGRCTAHHEREPAWRRSPRAESRARADHREPRDGWDEQEPPPDYAQGPATREGRWIWRVALGFIFARVLLLGSMKLAHGDAERDGAAARAKLRAMQARAAAHDAAGTQRA
;
A
#
# COMPACT_ATOMS: atom_id res chain seq x y z
N MET A 1 13.32 -59.72 27.69
CA MET A 1 13.37 -59.27 26.28
C MET A 1 11.95 -58.93 25.85
N GLY A 2 11.57 -57.66 25.88
CA GLY A 2 10.20 -57.21 25.60
C GLY A 2 10.09 -56.61 24.20
N THR A 3 9.34 -57.27 23.31
CA THR A 3 9.02 -56.76 21.98
C THR A 3 7.96 -55.65 22.09
N HIS A 4 8.38 -54.39 21.98
CA HIS A 4 7.47 -53.26 21.80
C HIS A 4 6.84 -53.33 20.40
N ILE A 5 5.61 -53.82 20.32
CA ILE A 5 4.78 -53.76 19.12
C ILE A 5 4.30 -52.32 18.96
N LEU A 6 4.92 -51.60 18.02
CA LEU A 6 4.47 -50.27 17.60
C LEU A 6 3.18 -50.44 16.78
N LEU A 7 2.00 -50.29 17.42
CA LEU A 7 0.74 -50.11 16.70
C LEU A 7 0.84 -48.84 15.84
N ARG A 8 1.08 -49.00 14.54
CA ARG A 8 0.84 -47.93 13.57
C ARG A 8 -0.67 -47.74 13.42
N PRO A 9 -1.22 -46.56 13.73
CA PRO A 9 -2.64 -46.30 13.49
C PRO A 9 -2.92 -46.42 11.99
N ARG A 10 -3.85 -47.31 11.62
CA ARG A 10 -4.42 -47.38 10.26
C ARG A 10 -5.34 -46.18 10.08
N VAL A 11 -4.79 -45.06 9.64
CA VAL A 11 -5.60 -43.94 9.13
C VAL A 11 -6.26 -44.40 7.83
N GLY A 12 -7.59 -44.52 7.82
CA GLY A 12 -8.33 -44.99 6.65
C GLY A 12 -8.23 -44.01 5.47
N ALA A 13 -8.29 -44.52 4.24
CA ALA A 13 -8.15 -43.74 3.00
C ALA A 13 -9.08 -42.51 2.91
N LYS A 14 -10.26 -42.56 3.55
CA LYS A 14 -11.19 -41.41 3.66
C LYS A 14 -10.59 -40.24 4.46
N ALA A 15 -9.88 -40.52 5.55
CA ALA A 15 -9.22 -39.48 6.36
C ALA A 15 -8.08 -38.81 5.59
N LEU A 16 -7.31 -39.59 4.84
CA LEU A 16 -6.23 -39.06 3.99
C LEU A 16 -6.79 -38.15 2.88
N ARG A 17 -7.93 -38.49 2.27
CA ARG A 17 -8.57 -37.65 1.23
C ARG A 17 -9.12 -36.34 1.79
N ALA A 18 -9.71 -36.37 2.99
CA ALA A 18 -10.19 -35.16 3.66
C ALA A 18 -9.04 -34.21 4.02
N LEU A 19 -7.93 -34.73 4.54
CA LEU A 19 -6.74 -33.94 4.86
C LEU A 19 -6.10 -33.30 3.61
N ALA A 20 -6.06 -34.02 2.49
CA ALA A 20 -5.56 -33.48 1.22
C ALA A 20 -6.44 -32.33 0.69
N GLY A 21 -7.77 -32.46 0.80
CA GLY A 21 -8.71 -31.40 0.40
C GLY A 21 -8.56 -30.12 1.24
N ALA A 22 -8.45 -30.25 2.55
CA ALA A 22 -8.28 -29.11 3.46
C ALA A 22 -6.98 -28.33 3.18
N ARG A 23 -5.89 -29.05 2.86
CA ARG A 23 -4.60 -28.43 2.51
C ARG A 23 -4.68 -27.62 1.22
N ASN A 24 -5.36 -28.16 0.19
CA ASN A 24 -5.53 -27.47 -1.08
C ASN A 24 -6.42 -26.21 -0.94
N ALA A 25 -7.50 -26.28 -0.15
CA ALA A 25 -8.34 -25.11 0.12
C ALA A 25 -7.53 -23.99 0.80
N ALA A 26 -6.75 -24.32 1.83
CA ALA A 26 -5.90 -23.34 2.53
C ALA A 26 -4.85 -22.71 1.60
N THR A 27 -4.27 -23.47 0.67
CA THR A 27 -3.32 -22.92 -0.30
C THR A 27 -3.97 -21.97 -1.30
N ILE A 28 -5.20 -22.26 -1.76
CA ILE A 28 -5.93 -21.38 -2.68
C ILE A 28 -6.24 -20.05 -1.99
N SER A 29 -6.82 -20.09 -0.79
CA SER A 29 -7.13 -18.88 0.00
C SER A 29 -5.89 -18.02 0.24
N ARG A 30 -4.77 -18.66 0.59
CA ARG A 30 -3.50 -17.93 0.83
C ARG A 30 -2.98 -17.24 -0.43
N SER A 31 -3.09 -17.88 -1.59
CA SER A 31 -2.64 -17.30 -2.86
C SER A 31 -3.48 -16.09 -3.28
N GLU A 32 -4.78 -16.10 -2.96
CA GLU A 32 -5.70 -15.01 -3.22
C GLU A 32 -5.43 -13.81 -2.30
N GLU A 33 -5.26 -14.04 -0.99
CA GLU A 33 -4.86 -13.01 -0.02
C GLU A 33 -3.55 -12.32 -0.42
N LEU A 34 -2.59 -13.11 -0.94
CA LEU A 34 -1.31 -12.57 -1.41
C LEU A 34 -1.49 -11.68 -2.63
N TRP A 35 -2.33 -12.11 -3.58
CA TRP A 35 -2.66 -11.31 -4.76
C TRP A 35 -3.33 -9.99 -4.36
N GLU A 36 -4.32 -10.01 -3.46
CA GLU A 36 -4.98 -8.80 -2.96
C GLU A 36 -3.99 -7.84 -2.29
N ALA A 37 -3.04 -8.37 -1.51
CA ALA A 37 -2.01 -7.55 -0.89
C ALA A 37 -1.13 -6.84 -1.93
N TYR A 38 -0.77 -7.51 -3.03
CA TYR A 38 -0.03 -6.89 -4.14
C TYR A 38 -0.86 -5.83 -4.87
N VAL A 39 -2.14 -6.11 -5.14
CA VAL A 39 -3.06 -5.15 -5.77
C VAL A 39 -3.22 -3.91 -4.90
N LEU A 40 -3.35 -4.07 -3.58
CA LEU A 40 -3.50 -2.95 -2.65
C LEU A 40 -2.27 -2.03 -2.63
N LEU A 41 -1.06 -2.60 -2.81
CA LEU A 41 0.20 -1.85 -2.94
C LEU A 41 0.52 -1.45 -4.40
N ASN A 42 -0.40 -1.71 -5.33
CA ASN A 42 -0.25 -1.44 -6.77
C ASN A 42 1.04 -2.04 -7.35
N LEU A 43 1.24 -3.33 -7.10
CA LEU A 43 2.39 -4.12 -7.51
C LEU A 43 1.94 -5.33 -8.32
N ARG A 44 2.88 -5.91 -9.07
CA ARG A 44 2.74 -7.25 -9.64
C ARG A 44 3.31 -8.28 -8.66
N GLY A 45 2.82 -9.53 -8.74
CA GLY A 45 3.18 -10.58 -7.78
C GLY A 45 4.66 -11.01 -7.78
N ASP A 46 5.42 -10.62 -8.79
CA ASP A 46 6.83 -10.96 -9.01
C ASP A 46 7.82 -9.87 -8.53
N GLU A 47 7.33 -8.72 -8.07
CA GLU A 47 8.17 -7.54 -7.78
C GLU A 47 9.08 -7.71 -6.55
N ASP A 48 10.31 -7.19 -6.62
CA ASP A 48 11.28 -7.30 -5.53
C ASP A 48 10.84 -6.61 -4.21
N LEU A 49 11.31 -7.12 -3.07
CA LEU A 49 11.06 -6.59 -1.73
C LEU A 49 11.42 -5.10 -1.60
N ALA A 50 12.47 -4.65 -2.29
CA ALA A 50 12.83 -3.23 -2.31
C ALA A 50 11.71 -2.37 -2.93
N LYS A 51 11.04 -2.88 -3.98
CA LYS A 51 9.91 -2.22 -4.62
C LYS A 51 8.65 -2.28 -3.76
N VAL A 52 8.41 -3.41 -3.10
CA VAL A 52 7.32 -3.54 -2.11
C VAL A 52 7.45 -2.49 -1.02
N LYS A 53 8.64 -2.34 -0.43
CA LYS A 53 8.92 -1.33 0.61
C LYS A 53 8.74 0.10 0.09
N ARG A 54 9.19 0.38 -1.14
CA ARG A 54 9.04 1.70 -1.77
C ARG A 54 7.56 2.07 -1.96
N ASN A 55 6.77 1.16 -2.54
CA ASN A 55 5.35 1.40 -2.76
C ASN A 55 4.56 1.51 -1.46
N TYR A 56 4.91 0.69 -0.46
CA TYR A 56 4.37 0.84 0.89
C TYR A 56 4.61 2.25 1.44
N HIS A 57 5.83 2.79 1.33
CA HIS A 57 6.14 4.13 1.82
C HIS A 57 5.33 5.22 1.10
N VAL A 58 5.21 5.13 -0.23
CA VAL A 58 4.38 6.06 -1.03
C VAL A 58 2.90 5.99 -0.62
N ALA A 59 2.37 4.78 -0.44
CA ALA A 59 0.98 4.56 -0.04
C ALA A 59 0.73 5.02 1.42
N ALA A 60 1.67 4.74 2.33
CA ALA A 60 1.64 5.18 3.72
C ALA A 60 1.59 6.70 3.83
N VAL A 61 2.47 7.42 3.12
CA VAL A 61 2.49 8.89 3.10
C VAL A 61 1.25 9.49 2.45
N ARG A 62 0.63 8.78 1.49
CA ARG A 62 -0.62 9.21 0.85
C ARG A 62 -1.82 9.07 1.77
N TRP A 63 -1.93 7.95 2.49
CA TRP A 63 -3.11 7.59 3.28
C TRP A 63 -2.95 7.85 4.79
N HIS A 64 -1.84 8.44 5.22
CA HIS A 64 -1.57 8.77 6.63
C HIS A 64 -2.71 9.60 7.24
N PRO A 65 -3.23 9.26 8.44
CA PRO A 65 -4.37 9.95 9.04
C PRO A 65 -4.12 11.45 9.29
N ASP A 66 -2.88 11.85 9.56
CA ASP A 66 -2.53 13.26 9.80
C ASP A 66 -2.53 14.12 8.53
N ARG A 67 -2.69 13.50 7.36
CA ARG A 67 -2.71 14.20 6.07
C ARG A 67 -4.15 14.50 5.66
N ALA A 68 -4.37 15.65 5.04
CA ALA A 68 -5.66 15.98 4.44
C ALA A 68 -6.07 14.91 3.40
N GLY A 69 -7.24 14.29 3.60
CA GLY A 69 -7.72 13.17 2.78
C GLY A 69 -7.12 11.80 3.16
N GLY A 70 -6.37 11.74 4.25
CA GLY A 70 -5.88 10.51 4.86
C GLY A 70 -7.01 9.66 5.46
N SER A 71 -6.74 8.36 5.65
CA SER A 71 -7.69 7.44 6.28
C SER A 71 -6.93 6.40 7.10
N LYS A 72 -7.19 6.38 8.41
CA LYS A 72 -6.61 5.40 9.34
C LYS A 72 -6.90 3.97 8.90
N GLU A 73 -8.12 3.71 8.43
CA GLU A 73 -8.53 2.39 7.96
C GLU A 73 -7.73 1.96 6.73
N ARG A 74 -7.62 2.83 5.71
CA ARG A 74 -6.79 2.53 4.53
C ARG A 74 -5.33 2.33 4.87
N PHE A 75 -4.80 3.16 5.77
CA PHE A 75 -3.42 3.02 6.25
C PHE A 75 -3.19 1.67 6.94
N GLN A 76 -4.12 1.22 7.78
CA GLN A 76 -4.03 -0.09 8.43
C GLN A 76 -4.07 -1.24 7.42
N ARG A 77 -4.95 -1.19 6.40
CA ARG A 77 -5.00 -2.20 5.33
C ARG A 77 -3.68 -2.28 4.55
N ILE A 78 -3.11 -1.12 4.19
CA ILE A 78 -1.82 -1.03 3.49
C ILE A 78 -0.69 -1.60 4.33
N LYS A 79 -0.68 -1.31 5.64
CA LYS A 79 0.30 -1.86 6.58
C LYS A 79 0.18 -3.37 6.68
N ALA A 80 -1.04 -3.90 6.82
CA ALA A 80 -1.29 -5.34 6.89
C ALA A 80 -0.81 -6.06 5.62
N ALA A 81 -1.11 -5.51 4.42
CA ALA A 81 -0.64 -6.07 3.16
C ALA A 81 0.90 -6.11 3.04
N TYR A 82 1.59 -5.05 3.48
CA TYR A 82 3.05 -5.02 3.50
C TYR A 82 3.64 -6.09 4.44
N GLU A 83 3.08 -6.22 5.65
CA GLU A 83 3.53 -7.22 6.62
C GLU A 83 3.31 -8.65 6.08
N PHE A 84 2.14 -8.89 5.47
CA PHE A 84 1.81 -10.18 4.85
C PHE A 84 2.78 -10.57 3.73
N ILE A 85 3.03 -9.70 2.75
CA ILE A 85 3.97 -9.97 1.65
C ILE A 85 5.39 -10.19 2.17
N ARG A 86 5.81 -9.37 3.15
CA ARG A 86 7.16 -9.48 3.74
C ARG A 86 7.35 -10.82 4.44
N ASP A 87 6.36 -11.25 5.21
CA ASP A 87 6.45 -12.47 5.99
C ASP A 87 6.35 -13.71 5.09
N GLU A 88 5.51 -13.67 4.04
CA GLU A 88 5.43 -14.69 2.99
C GLU A 88 6.79 -14.87 2.27
N ARG A 89 7.41 -13.77 1.82
CA ARG A 89 8.69 -13.84 1.09
C ARG A 89 9.86 -14.29 1.94
N LEU A 90 9.83 -14.00 3.25
CA LEU A 90 10.88 -14.42 4.16
C LEU A 90 10.70 -15.85 4.67
N GLY A 91 9.68 -16.58 4.17
CA GLY A 91 9.34 -17.91 4.65
C GLY A 91 8.95 -17.92 6.13
N ARG A 92 8.68 -16.75 6.70
CA ARG A 92 8.18 -16.60 8.06
C ARG A 92 6.68 -16.73 7.96
N CYS A 93 6.20 -17.96 7.75
CA CYS A 93 4.80 -18.30 8.02
C CYS A 93 4.57 -18.17 9.53
N THR A 94 4.52 -16.95 10.05
CA THR A 94 3.85 -16.66 11.30
C THR A 94 2.39 -16.99 11.04
N ALA A 95 1.89 -18.06 11.66
CA ALA A 95 0.47 -18.29 11.85
C ALA A 95 -0.13 -17.02 12.48
N HIS A 96 -0.59 -16.10 11.63
CA HIS A 96 -1.14 -14.81 12.03
C HIS A 96 -2.63 -14.99 12.28
N HIS A 97 -2.97 -15.34 13.53
CA HIS A 97 -4.14 -14.71 14.14
C HIS A 97 -3.97 -14.35 15.62
N GLU A 98 -2.94 -14.84 16.33
CA GLU A 98 -2.80 -14.57 17.77
C GLU A 98 -1.55 -13.77 18.17
N ARG A 99 -0.81 -13.22 17.21
CA ARG A 99 0.25 -12.27 17.57
C ARG A 99 -0.39 -10.91 17.83
N GLU A 100 -0.69 -10.63 19.10
CA GLU A 100 -1.06 -9.30 19.56
C GLU A 100 -0.14 -8.26 18.88
N PRO A 101 -0.72 -7.20 18.30
CA PRO A 101 0.05 -6.28 17.50
C PRO A 101 1.13 -5.64 18.39
N ALA A 102 2.35 -5.50 17.87
CA ALA A 102 3.53 -5.15 18.66
C ALA A 102 3.42 -3.83 19.47
N TRP A 103 2.44 -2.98 19.17
CA TRP A 103 2.11 -1.80 19.96
C TRP A 103 1.38 -2.11 21.28
N ARG A 104 0.74 -3.28 21.43
CA ARG A 104 0.23 -3.80 22.72
C ARG A 104 1.34 -4.40 23.60
N ARG A 105 2.38 -4.97 22.97
CA ARG A 105 3.64 -5.33 23.65
C ARG A 105 4.51 -4.11 23.88
N SER A 106 3.98 -3.07 24.53
CA SER A 106 4.88 -2.05 25.06
C SER A 106 5.64 -2.70 26.23
N PRO A 107 6.98 -2.68 26.26
CA PRO A 107 7.75 -3.10 27.42
C PRO A 107 7.32 -2.35 28.68
N ARG A 108 6.69 -1.18 28.54
CA ARG A 108 6.22 -0.30 29.61
C ARG A 108 5.08 -0.89 30.45
N ALA A 109 4.25 -1.77 29.89
CA ALA A 109 3.21 -2.48 30.65
C ALA A 109 3.81 -3.60 31.52
N GLU A 110 4.78 -4.34 30.97
CA GLU A 110 5.53 -5.39 31.69
C GLU A 110 6.50 -4.80 32.72
N SER A 111 7.03 -3.60 32.45
CA SER A 111 7.88 -2.84 33.38
C SER A 111 7.11 -2.36 34.61
N ARG A 112 5.83 -2.00 34.46
CA ARG A 112 4.96 -1.62 35.59
C ARG A 112 4.60 -2.82 36.46
N ALA A 113 4.35 -3.99 35.85
CA ALA A 113 4.07 -5.22 36.60
C ALA A 113 5.31 -5.74 37.37
N ARG A 114 6.54 -5.48 36.89
CA ARG A 114 7.78 -5.78 37.63
C ARG A 114 8.22 -4.69 38.61
N ALA A 115 7.71 -3.46 38.48
CA ALA A 115 8.08 -2.34 39.36
C ALA A 115 7.45 -2.45 40.76
N ASP A 116 6.33 -3.17 40.92
CA ASP A 116 5.67 -3.36 42.24
C ASP A 116 6.38 -4.37 43.16
N HIS A 117 7.43 -5.04 42.68
CA HIS A 117 8.20 -6.02 43.47
C HIS A 117 9.67 -5.64 43.67
N ARG A 118 10.06 -4.38 43.44
CA ARG A 118 11.42 -3.93 43.72
C ARG A 118 11.45 -3.20 45.05
N GLU A 119 12.10 -3.82 46.03
CA GLU A 119 12.46 -3.21 47.31
C GLU A 119 13.04 -1.80 47.13
N PRO A 120 12.81 -0.89 48.10
CA PRO A 120 13.37 0.45 48.09
C PRO A 120 14.89 0.35 48.11
N ARG A 121 15.50 0.50 46.93
CA ARG A 121 16.94 0.64 46.81
C ARG A 121 17.27 2.12 46.98
N ASP A 122 17.58 2.50 48.21
CA ASP A 122 18.27 3.74 48.52
C ASP A 122 19.57 3.81 47.70
N GLY A 123 19.75 4.91 46.97
CA GLY A 123 20.96 5.16 46.18
C GLY A 123 20.70 5.36 44.70
N TRP A 124 20.07 6.48 44.35
CA TRP A 124 20.29 7.10 43.04
C TRP A 124 21.69 7.71 43.06
N ASP A 125 22.72 6.89 42.85
CA ASP A 125 23.99 7.41 42.38
C ASP A 125 23.73 7.97 40.97
N GLU A 126 23.79 9.30 40.91
CA GLU A 126 23.79 10.16 39.74
C GLU A 126 24.94 9.75 38.79
N GLN A 127 24.77 8.66 38.04
CA GLN A 127 25.66 8.37 36.92
C GLN A 127 25.27 9.30 35.78
N GLU A 128 26.01 10.40 35.67
CA GLU A 128 26.00 11.26 34.49
C GLU A 128 26.11 10.40 33.22
N PRO A 129 25.22 10.56 32.24
CA PRO A 129 25.31 9.82 31.00
C PRO A 129 26.65 10.14 30.32
N PRO A 130 27.37 9.14 29.76
CA PRO A 130 28.66 9.36 29.13
C PRO A 130 28.53 10.38 27.98
N PRO A 131 29.44 11.36 27.86
CA PRO A 131 29.32 12.50 26.95
C PRO A 131 29.44 12.19 25.44
N ASP A 132 29.31 10.92 25.01
CA ASP A 132 29.58 10.49 23.63
C ASP A 132 28.33 10.03 22.84
N TYR A 133 27.12 10.21 23.37
CA TYR A 133 25.90 9.88 22.61
C TYR A 133 25.44 10.98 21.63
N ALA A 134 26.19 12.08 21.51
CA ALA A 134 25.80 13.22 20.66
C ALA A 134 26.25 13.12 19.19
N GLN A 135 26.99 12.09 18.77
CA GLN A 135 27.55 12.03 17.41
C GLN A 135 27.39 10.64 16.76
N GLY A 136 26.15 10.17 16.65
CA GLY A 136 25.83 9.14 15.66
C GLY A 136 26.08 9.69 14.25
N PRO A 137 26.66 8.92 13.31
CA PRO A 137 27.01 9.42 11.98
C PRO A 137 25.74 9.89 11.29
N ALA A 138 25.65 11.20 11.08
CA ALA A 138 24.75 11.80 10.11
C ALA A 138 25.14 11.24 8.74
N THR A 139 24.60 10.06 8.40
CA THR A 139 24.75 9.47 7.08
C THR A 139 24.24 10.51 6.09
N ARG A 140 25.19 10.99 5.28
CA ARG A 140 25.02 12.05 4.29
C ARG A 140 24.00 11.69 3.20
N GLU A 141 23.46 10.47 3.23
CA GLU A 141 22.51 9.91 2.27
C GLU A 141 21.03 10.17 2.59
N GLY A 142 20.67 10.55 3.82
CA GLY A 142 19.26 10.80 4.19
C GLY A 142 18.66 12.09 3.64
N ARG A 143 19.48 13.04 3.17
CA ARG A 143 19.03 14.36 2.70
C ARG A 143 18.67 14.41 1.21
N TRP A 144 19.14 13.47 0.38
CA TRP A 144 18.79 13.47 -1.05
C TRP A 144 17.37 12.96 -1.28
N ILE A 145 16.90 12.01 -0.48
CA ILE A 145 15.54 11.44 -0.58
C ILE A 145 14.47 12.51 -0.33
N TRP A 146 14.67 13.40 0.63
CA TRP A 146 13.76 14.53 0.86
C TRP A 146 13.82 15.58 -0.26
N ARG A 147 14.98 15.82 -0.89
CA ARG A 147 15.10 16.77 -2.02
C ARG A 147 14.45 16.25 -3.31
N VAL A 148 14.53 14.94 -3.59
CA VAL A 148 13.83 14.33 -4.73
C VAL A 148 12.32 14.25 -4.49
N ALA A 149 11.89 13.92 -3.26
CA ALA A 149 10.47 13.92 -2.90
C ALA A 149 9.84 15.32 -2.99
N LEU A 150 10.53 16.37 -2.56
CA LEU A 150 10.06 17.75 -2.68
C LEU A 150 10.05 18.23 -4.15
N GLY A 151 11.07 17.87 -4.93
CA GLY A 151 11.16 18.20 -6.35
C GLY A 151 10.04 17.57 -7.19
N PHE A 152 9.61 16.34 -6.89
CA PHE A 152 8.51 15.68 -7.60
C PHE A 152 7.13 16.29 -7.27
N ILE A 153 6.94 16.78 -6.04
CA ILE A 153 5.72 17.52 -5.65
C ILE A 153 5.67 18.86 -6.38
N PHE A 154 6.80 19.59 -6.44
CA PHE A 154 6.86 20.88 -7.13
C PHE A 154 6.71 20.74 -8.65
N ALA A 155 7.33 19.72 -9.26
CA ALA A 155 7.16 19.41 -10.70
C ALA A 155 5.73 19.01 -11.04
N ARG A 156 5.04 18.28 -10.17
CA ARG A 156 3.63 17.89 -10.39
C ARG A 156 2.66 19.07 -10.21
N VAL A 157 2.94 19.98 -9.27
CA VAL A 157 2.15 21.22 -9.11
C VAL A 157 2.36 22.17 -10.31
N LEU A 158 3.58 22.27 -10.84
CA LEU A 158 3.86 23.00 -12.09
C LEU A 158 3.19 22.36 -13.31
N LEU A 159 3.22 21.02 -13.43
CA LEU A 159 2.60 20.33 -14.56
C LEU A 159 1.06 20.39 -14.53
N LEU A 160 0.43 20.30 -13.35
CA LEU A 160 -1.03 20.46 -13.22
C LEU A 160 -1.48 21.93 -13.30
N GLY A 161 -0.62 22.89 -12.95
CA GLY A 161 -0.88 24.32 -13.12
C GLY A 161 -0.93 24.73 -14.59
N SER A 162 -0.09 24.13 -15.45
CA SER A 162 -0.06 24.44 -16.88
C SER A 162 -1.25 23.87 -17.67
N MET A 163 -1.94 22.83 -17.18
CA MET A 163 -3.09 22.27 -17.90
C MET A 163 -4.38 23.08 -17.75
N LYS A 164 -4.45 24.03 -16.80
CA LYS A 164 -5.66 24.86 -16.61
C LYS A 164 -5.67 26.15 -17.43
N LEU A 165 -4.59 26.46 -18.15
CA LEU A 165 -4.51 27.58 -19.09
C LEU A 165 -4.71 27.16 -20.56
N ALA A 166 -4.71 25.86 -20.88
CA ALA A 166 -4.88 25.37 -22.26
C ALA A 166 -6.32 24.99 -22.64
N HIS A 167 -7.29 25.19 -21.76
CA HIS A 167 -8.72 24.92 -22.05
C HIS A 167 -9.53 26.14 -22.51
N GLY A 168 -8.89 27.32 -22.67
CA GLY A 168 -9.56 28.52 -23.16
C GLY A 168 -9.66 28.63 -24.69
N ASP A 169 -8.77 28.01 -25.45
CA ASP A 169 -8.68 28.24 -26.90
C ASP A 169 -9.44 27.22 -27.75
N ALA A 170 -9.68 26.00 -27.24
CA ALA A 170 -10.40 24.97 -27.98
C ALA A 170 -11.89 25.29 -28.21
N GLU A 171 -12.51 26.12 -27.37
CA GLU A 171 -13.91 26.53 -27.56
C GLU A 171 -14.07 27.53 -28.71
N ARG A 172 -13.07 28.39 -28.97
CA ARG A 172 -13.13 29.38 -30.06
C ARG A 172 -13.03 28.73 -31.44
N ASP A 173 -12.21 27.69 -31.58
CA ASP A 173 -12.08 26.98 -32.85
C ASP A 173 -13.32 26.13 -33.17
N GLY A 174 -13.95 25.55 -32.15
CA GLY A 174 -15.20 24.79 -32.32
C GLY A 174 -16.40 25.64 -32.72
N ALA A 175 -16.44 26.93 -32.36
CA ALA A 175 -17.51 27.84 -32.76
C ALA A 175 -17.41 28.21 -34.25
N ALA A 176 -16.20 28.48 -34.75
CA ALA A 176 -15.97 28.82 -36.16
C ALA A 176 -16.28 27.65 -37.11
N ALA A 177 -15.94 26.40 -36.71
CA ALA A 177 -16.25 25.21 -37.51
C ALA A 177 -17.76 24.97 -37.63
N ARG A 178 -18.51 25.15 -36.53
CA ARG A 178 -19.98 25.00 -36.53
C ARG A 178 -20.69 26.07 -37.36
N ALA A 179 -20.17 27.30 -37.38
CA ALA A 179 -20.68 28.37 -38.24
C ALA A 179 -20.49 28.04 -39.74
N LYS A 180 -19.31 27.54 -40.14
CA LYS A 180 -19.05 27.13 -41.53
C LYS A 180 -19.96 25.97 -41.97
N LEU A 181 -20.19 24.98 -41.11
CA LEU A 181 -21.07 23.86 -41.42
C LEU A 181 -22.52 24.32 -41.63
N ARG A 182 -23.04 25.21 -40.78
CA ARG A 182 -24.38 25.80 -40.96
C ARG A 182 -24.50 26.59 -42.26
N ALA A 183 -23.47 27.35 -42.63
CA ALA A 183 -23.46 28.10 -43.89
C ALA A 183 -23.48 27.16 -45.11
N MET A 184 -22.73 26.04 -45.07
CA MET A 184 -22.78 25.02 -46.13
C MET A 184 -24.15 24.35 -46.23
N GLN A 185 -24.75 23.97 -45.09
CA GLN A 185 -26.08 23.35 -45.06
C GLN A 185 -27.16 24.30 -45.58
N ALA A 186 -27.12 25.58 -45.21
CA ALA A 186 -28.05 26.59 -45.73
C ALA A 186 -27.92 26.78 -47.24
N ARG A 187 -26.70 26.72 -47.77
CA ARG A 187 -26.44 26.86 -49.22
C ARG A 187 -26.92 25.64 -50.01
N ALA A 188 -26.78 24.44 -49.45
CA ALA A 188 -27.34 23.22 -50.03
C ALA A 188 -28.88 23.27 -50.09
N ALA A 189 -29.53 23.64 -48.97
CA ALA A 189 -30.99 23.77 -48.91
C ALA A 189 -31.54 24.81 -49.90
N ALA A 190 -30.82 25.92 -50.11
CA ALA A 190 -31.21 26.93 -51.10
C ALA A 190 -31.13 26.40 -52.56
N HIS A 191 -30.17 25.52 -52.85
CA HIS A 191 -30.03 24.92 -54.17
C HIS A 191 -31.16 23.92 -54.47
N ASP A 192 -31.58 23.15 -53.45
CA ASP A 192 -32.71 22.22 -53.56
C ASP A 192 -34.05 22.96 -53.74
N ALA A 193 -34.23 24.08 -53.02
CA ALA A 193 -35.41 24.94 -53.16
C ALA A 193 -35.52 25.56 -54.56
N ALA A 194 -34.39 25.99 -55.15
CA ALA A 194 -34.36 26.57 -56.49
C ALA A 194 -34.59 25.53 -57.61
N GLY A 195 -34.24 24.27 -57.40
CA GLY A 195 -34.49 23.17 -58.35
C GLY A 195 -35.98 22.83 -58.49
N THR A 196 -36.75 22.96 -57.40
CA THR A 196 -38.17 22.59 -57.35
C THR A 196 -39.09 23.58 -58.10
N GLN A 197 -38.64 24.80 -58.41
CA GLN A 197 -39.43 25.79 -59.16
C GLN A 197 -39.27 25.70 -60.70
N ARG A 198 -38.46 24.77 -61.22
CA ARG A 198 -38.24 24.57 -62.67
C ARG A 198 -38.95 23.33 -63.26
N ALA A 199 -39.79 22.65 -62.49
CA ALA A 199 -40.65 21.57 -62.93
C ALA A 199 -42.11 22.06 -62.99
#